data_AF-A0A4R3DWR0-F1
#
_entry.id   AF-A0A4R3DWR0-F1
#
_cell.length_a   1.000
_cell.length_b   1.000
_cell.length_c   1.000
_cell.angle_alpha   90.00
_cell.angle_beta   90.00
_cell.angle_gamma   90.00
#
_symmetry.space_group_name_H-M   'P 1'
#
loop_
_entity.id
_entity.type
_entity.pdbx_description
1 polymer ?
#
loop_
_entity_poly.entity_id
_entity_poly.type
_entity_poly.pdbx_seq_one_letter_code
_entity_poly.pdbx_strand_id
1 'polypeptide(L)'
;MSARRPLGNNAQPGKSTSRSMGRALAIPREADPLMNRMIRVTAGEHAARQGIVRRAFRGRVATPDRLLVEIEGGHPHRFVSIPAGAVEVLG
;
A
#
# COMPACT_ATOMS: atom_id res chain seq x y z
N MET A 1 61.50 38.86 -17.69
CA MET A 1 61.15 40.09 -16.96
C MET A 1 59.66 40.04 -16.62
N SER A 2 59.36 40.25 -15.32
CA SER A 2 58.14 40.81 -14.68
C SER A 2 56.74 40.55 -15.28
N ALA A 3 55.65 40.27 -14.54
CA ALA A 3 55.33 40.21 -13.11
C ALA A 3 53.93 39.53 -12.98
N ARG A 4 53.74 38.54 -12.09
CA ARG A 4 53.05 38.58 -10.78
C ARG A 4 51.62 39.22 -10.70
N ARG A 5 50.60 38.33 -10.61
CA ARG A 5 49.46 38.23 -9.64
C ARG A 5 48.40 39.37 -9.59
N PRO A 6 47.17 39.22 -8.99
CA PRO A 6 46.66 38.16 -8.09
C PRO A 6 45.17 37.70 -8.25
N LEU A 7 44.84 36.66 -7.47
CA LEU A 7 43.59 36.37 -6.71
C LEU A 7 42.19 36.60 -7.34
N GLY A 8 41.49 35.49 -7.54
CA GLY A 8 40.04 35.44 -7.70
C GLY A 8 39.44 34.22 -7.00
N ASN A 9 39.49 34.22 -5.67
CA ASN A 9 38.62 33.37 -4.85
C ASN A 9 37.17 33.70 -5.19
N ASN A 10 36.39 32.72 -5.62
CA ASN A 10 34.95 32.70 -5.38
C ASN A 10 34.48 31.25 -5.27
N ALA A 11 34.82 30.67 -4.12
CA ALA A 11 33.99 29.64 -3.54
C ALA A 11 32.65 30.28 -3.14
N GLN A 12 31.57 29.90 -3.82
CA GLN A 12 30.24 29.87 -3.20
C GLN A 12 29.57 28.54 -3.56
N PRO A 13 29.44 27.61 -2.59
CA PRO A 13 28.65 26.40 -2.76
C PRO A 13 27.17 26.79 -2.77
N GLY A 14 26.62 26.93 -3.97
CA GLY A 14 25.22 27.24 -4.20
C GLY A 14 24.33 26.05 -3.86
N LYS A 15 23.93 26.00 -2.58
CA LYS A 15 22.64 25.49 -2.08
C LYS A 15 22.29 24.06 -2.50
N SER A 16 22.61 23.18 -1.56
CA SER A 16 21.81 22.01 -1.19
C SER A 16 20.32 22.24 -1.46
N THR A 17 19.84 21.72 -2.60
CA THR A 17 18.46 21.28 -2.72
C THR A 17 18.52 19.76 -2.66
N SER A 18 18.92 19.26 -1.47
CA SER A 18 18.40 17.99 -1.02
C SER A 18 16.88 18.14 -1.04
N ARG A 19 16.27 17.77 -2.16
CA ARG A 19 14.88 17.37 -2.21
C ARG A 19 14.84 16.11 -1.37
N SER A 20 14.81 16.29 -0.05
CA SER A 20 14.10 15.40 0.83
C SER A 20 12.65 15.45 0.35
N MET A 21 12.36 14.72 -0.73
CA MET A 21 11.12 13.97 -0.77
C MET A 21 11.09 13.32 0.60
N GLY A 22 10.18 13.80 1.45
CA GLY A 22 9.85 13.10 2.67
C GLY A 22 9.66 11.67 2.21
N ARG A 23 10.63 10.80 2.52
CA ARG A 23 10.38 9.38 2.63
C ARG A 23 9.22 9.40 3.58
N ALA A 24 8.01 9.24 3.05
CA ALA A 24 6.89 8.83 3.84
C ALA A 24 7.47 7.64 4.57
N LEU A 25 7.76 7.85 5.87
CA LEU A 25 8.11 6.77 6.75
C LEU A 25 6.95 5.82 6.50
N ALA A 26 7.25 4.72 5.81
CA ALA A 26 6.28 3.68 5.62
C ALA A 26 6.08 3.17 7.04
N ILE A 27 5.19 3.83 7.77
CA ILE A 27 4.65 3.33 9.02
C ILE A 27 4.25 1.93 8.60
N PRO A 28 4.86 0.87 9.15
CA PRO A 28 4.42 -0.46 8.86
C PRO A 28 2.94 -0.44 9.20
N ARG A 29 2.09 -0.42 8.16
CA ARG A 29 0.66 -0.57 8.35
C ARG A 29 0.59 -1.92 9.02
N GLU A 30 0.26 -1.94 10.31
CA GLU A 30 -0.05 -3.19 11.00
C GLU A 30 -0.86 -4.03 10.04
N ALA A 31 -0.39 -5.26 9.81
CA ALA A 31 -1.03 -6.15 8.87
C ALA A 31 -2.51 -6.19 9.24
N ASP A 32 -3.38 -5.89 8.26
CA ASP A 32 -4.81 -5.82 8.53
C ASP A 32 -5.23 -7.14 9.20
N PRO A 33 -5.98 -7.13 10.32
CA PRO A 33 -6.33 -8.36 11.04
C PRO A 33 -7.09 -9.37 10.18
N LEU A 34 -7.70 -8.91 9.07
CA LEU A 34 -8.39 -9.78 8.11
C LEU A 34 -7.45 -10.42 7.08
N MET A 35 -6.20 -9.98 6.99
CA MET A 35 -5.25 -10.47 5.99
C MET A 35 -5.03 -11.98 6.15
N ASN A 36 -5.03 -12.69 5.02
CA ASN A 36 -4.87 -14.15 4.93
C ASN A 36 -5.94 -14.96 5.69
N ARG A 37 -7.03 -14.33 6.14
CA ARG A 37 -8.16 -15.06 6.72
C ARG A 37 -8.98 -15.71 5.60
N MET A 38 -9.48 -16.89 5.90
CA MET A 38 -10.51 -17.54 5.09
C MET A 38 -11.83 -16.83 5.33
N ILE A 39 -12.57 -16.59 4.26
CA ILE A 39 -13.89 -15.97 4.30
C ILE A 39 -14.86 -16.74 3.43
N ARG A 40 -16.15 -16.56 3.72
CA ARG A 40 -17.26 -16.94 2.86
C ARG A 40 -17.96 -15.68 2.38
N VAL A 41 -18.23 -15.60 1.09
CA VAL A 41 -19.02 -14.50 0.52
C VAL A 41 -20.50 -14.76 0.80
N THR A 42 -21.19 -13.82 1.43
CA THR A 42 -22.59 -13.96 1.83
C THR A 42 -23.57 -13.32 0.85
N ALA A 43 -23.10 -12.37 0.01
CA ALA A 43 -23.94 -11.65 -0.94
C ALA A 43 -23.22 -11.31 -2.26
N GLY A 44 -23.99 -11.11 -3.32
CA GLY A 44 -23.51 -10.75 -4.66
C GLY A 44 -23.24 -11.96 -5.58
N GLU A 45 -22.60 -11.70 -6.73
CA GLU A 45 -22.32 -12.71 -7.77
C GLU A 45 -21.48 -13.90 -7.27
N HIS A 46 -20.67 -13.68 -6.24
CA HIS A 46 -19.79 -14.71 -5.68
C HIS A 46 -20.33 -15.32 -4.38
N ALA A 47 -21.62 -15.12 -4.06
CA ALA A 47 -22.25 -15.66 -2.87
C ALA A 47 -22.04 -17.18 -2.74
N ALA A 48 -21.94 -17.65 -1.49
CA ALA A 48 -21.60 -19.01 -1.08
C ALA A 48 -20.19 -19.51 -1.44
N ARG A 49 -19.38 -18.73 -2.18
CA ARG A 49 -17.98 -19.09 -2.45
C ARG A 49 -17.08 -18.75 -1.27
N GLN A 50 -16.01 -19.51 -1.14
CA GLN A 50 -14.95 -19.29 -0.15
C GLN A 50 -13.72 -18.67 -0.79
N GLY A 51 -12.91 -17.97 0.01
CA GLY A 51 -11.69 -17.36 -0.48
C GLY A 51 -10.82 -16.77 0.61
N ILE A 52 -9.60 -16.41 0.24
CA ILE A 52 -8.61 -15.85 1.15
C ILE A 52 -8.49 -14.35 0.92
N VAL A 53 -8.54 -13.58 2.00
CA VAL A 53 -8.32 -12.13 1.93
C VAL A 53 -6.84 -11.85 1.63
N ARG A 54 -6.58 -11.17 0.52
CA ARG A 54 -5.22 -10.73 0.11
C ARG A 54 -4.97 -9.26 0.35
N ARG A 55 -6.03 -8.47 0.50
CA ARG A 55 -5.93 -7.06 0.85
C ARG A 55 -7.24 -6.55 1.45
N ALA A 56 -7.13 -5.61 2.37
CA ALA A 56 -8.26 -4.83 2.84
C ALA A 56 -8.06 -3.36 2.45
N PHE A 57 -9.10 -2.75 1.89
CA PHE A 57 -9.14 -1.34 1.52
C PHE A 57 -9.97 -0.60 2.57
N ARG A 58 -9.29 0.29 3.31
CA ARG A 58 -9.87 1.13 4.35
C ARG A 58 -9.92 2.57 3.84
N GLY A 59 -11.12 3.08 3.59
CA GLY A 59 -11.39 4.52 3.47
C GLY A 59 -11.54 5.19 4.84
N ARG A 60 -11.78 4.40 5.90
CA ARG A 60 -11.87 4.86 7.29
C ARG A 60 -11.01 4.00 8.23
N VAL A 61 -10.62 4.55 9.38
CA VAL A 61 -9.69 3.91 10.32
C VAL A 61 -10.26 2.60 10.90
N ALA A 62 -11.55 2.57 11.23
CA ALA A 62 -12.15 1.49 12.01
C ALA A 62 -12.46 0.21 11.21
N THR A 63 -13.06 0.32 10.03
CA THR A 63 -13.56 -0.83 9.25
C THR A 63 -13.14 -0.74 7.78
N PRO A 64 -12.75 -1.86 7.15
CA PRO A 64 -12.52 -1.88 5.72
C PRO A 64 -13.84 -1.75 4.97
N ASP A 65 -13.83 -0.97 3.89
CA ASP A 65 -15.00 -0.83 3.02
C ASP A 65 -15.07 -2.00 2.04
N ARG A 66 -13.90 -2.46 1.58
CA ARG A 66 -13.76 -3.53 0.59
C ARG A 66 -12.58 -4.43 0.90
N LEU A 67 -12.71 -5.68 0.49
CA LEU A 67 -11.69 -6.71 0.57
C LEU A 67 -11.32 -7.17 -0.84
N LEU A 68 -10.03 -7.38 -1.08
CA LEU A 68 -9.53 -8.10 -2.23
C LEU A 68 -9.42 -9.57 -1.82
N VAL A 69 -10.20 -10.43 -2.45
CA VAL A 69 -10.33 -11.84 -2.10
C VAL A 69 -9.87 -12.69 -3.28
N GLU A 70 -9.04 -13.68 -3.00
CA GLU A 70 -8.73 -14.77 -3.92
C GLU A 70 -9.73 -15.90 -3.68
N ILE A 71 -10.58 -16.17 -4.66
CA ILE A 71 -11.69 -17.13 -4.50
C ILE A 71 -11.22 -18.54 -4.85
N GLU A 72 -11.55 -19.50 -3.98
CA GLU A 72 -11.23 -20.92 -4.19
C GLU A 72 -11.97 -21.50 -5.41
N GLY A 73 -11.29 -22.41 -6.12
CA GLY A 73 -11.78 -22.99 -7.37
C GLY A 73 -11.91 -21.99 -8.53
N GLY A 74 -11.45 -20.74 -8.34
CA GLY A 74 -11.29 -19.77 -9.42
C GLY A 74 -10.03 -20.03 -10.26
N HIS A 75 -9.81 -19.19 -11.27
CA HIS A 75 -8.50 -19.16 -11.93
C HIS A 75 -7.45 -18.67 -10.93
N PRO A 76 -6.25 -19.30 -10.90
CA PRO A 76 -5.17 -18.85 -10.02
C PRO A 76 -4.85 -17.39 -10.30
N HIS A 77 -4.56 -16.62 -9.24
CA HIS A 77 -4.30 -15.17 -9.31
C HIS A 77 -5.51 -14.30 -9.72
N ARG A 78 -6.73 -14.87 -9.79
CA ARG A 78 -7.93 -14.06 -9.98
C ARG A 78 -8.44 -13.53 -8.64
N PHE A 79 -8.31 -12.22 -8.46
CA PHE A 79 -8.82 -11.52 -7.30
C PHE A 79 -10.13 -10.81 -7.62
N VAL A 80 -11.02 -10.78 -6.64
CA VAL A 80 -12.29 -10.06 -6.72
C VAL A 80 -12.38 -9.06 -5.59
N SER A 81 -12.97 -7.90 -5.87
CA SER A 81 -13.21 -6.88 -4.86
C SER A 81 -14.62 -7.05 -4.30
N ILE A 82 -14.71 -7.36 -3.00
CA ILE A 82 -15.98 -7.65 -2.32
C ILE A 82 -16.19 -6.62 -1.20
N PRO A 83 -17.40 -6.07 -1.04
CA PRO A 83 -17.74 -5.26 0.13
C PRO A 83 -17.49 -6.03 1.43
N ALA A 84 -16.89 -5.40 2.45
CA ALA A 84 -16.60 -6.09 3.70
C ALA A 84 -17.88 -6.59 4.43
N GLY A 85 -19.02 -5.90 4.23
CA GLY A 85 -20.32 -6.35 4.76
C GLY A 85 -20.96 -7.52 4.01
N ALA A 86 -20.39 -7.95 2.88
CA ALA A 86 -20.85 -9.07 2.07
C ALA A 86 -20.00 -10.33 2.26
N VAL A 87 -19.22 -10.39 3.35
CA VAL A 87 -18.38 -11.54 3.70
C VAL A 87 -18.52 -11.90 5.16
N GLU A 88 -18.27 -13.17 5.45
CA GLU A 88 -18.19 -13.74 6.79
C GLU A 88 -16.81 -14.37 6.96
N VAL A 89 -16.12 -14.06 8.06
CA VAL A 89 -14.80 -14.64 8.35
C VAL A 89 -14.98 -16.04 8.92
N LEU A 90 -14.34 -17.03 8.30
CA LEU A 90 -14.32 -18.40 8.81
C LEU A 90 -13.15 -18.51 9.80
N GLY A 91 -13.49 -18.77 11.07
CA GLY A 91 -12.58 -18.81 12.21
C GLY A 91 -11.66 -20.03 12.22
#